data_AF-A0A2H0M096-F1
#
_entry.id   AF-A0A2H0M096-F1
#
_cell.length_a   1.000
_cell.length_b   1.000
_cell.length_c   1.000
_cell.angle_alpha   90.00
_cell.angle_beta   90.00
_cell.angle_gamma   90.00
#
_symmetry.space_group_name_H-M   'P 1'
#
loop_
_entity.id
_entity.type
_entity.pdbx_description
1 polymer ?
#
loop_
_entity_poly.entity_id
_entity_poly.type
_entity_poly.pdbx_seq_one_letter_code
_entity_poly.pdbx_strand_id
1 'polypeptide(L)' 'MPEYICPNCHNPIYDDEALLCLYCGESLRRGAGFMGKIKYARLKIITAVLVIVILVIFLIIMAR' A
#
# COMPACT_ATOMS: atom_id res chain seq x y z
N MET A 1 -16.13 -12.21 6.97
CA MET A 1 -16.30 -11.95 8.42
C MET A 1 -15.85 -10.51 8.62
N PRO A 2 -16.56 -9.61 9.32
CA PRO A 2 -16.11 -8.22 9.42
C PRO A 2 -14.73 -8.18 10.10
N GLU A 3 -13.70 -7.74 9.38
CA GLU A 3 -12.33 -7.70 9.91
C GLU A 3 -12.15 -6.63 10.98
N TYR A 4 -13.03 -5.62 11.03
CA TYR A 4 -12.97 -4.56 12.02
C TYR A 4 -14.32 -3.87 12.28
N ILE A 5 -14.55 -3.42 13.52
CA ILE A 5 -15.71 -2.59 13.90
C ILE A 5 -15.21 -1.15 14.14
N CYS A 6 -15.82 -0.17 13.49
CA CYS A 6 -15.45 1.24 13.66
C CYS A 6 -15.67 1.68 15.12
N PRO A 7 -14.69 2.33 15.77
CA PRO A 7 -14.82 2.75 17.18
C PRO A 7 -15.77 3.94 17.38
N ASN A 8 -16.09 4.68 16.31
CA ASN A 8 -16.99 5.82 16.39
C ASN A 8 -18.45 5.42 16.12
N CYS A 9 -18.73 4.80 14.97
CA CYS A 9 -20.12 4.46 14.58
C CYS A 9 -20.51 3.01 14.85
N HIS A 10 -19.59 2.17 15.33
CA HIS A 10 -19.83 0.74 15.59
C HIS A 10 -20.27 -0.09 14.39
N ASN A 11 -20.18 0.47 13.17
CA ASN A 11 -20.45 -0.28 11.95
C ASN A 11 -19.30 -1.23 11.60
N PRO A 12 -19.62 -2.39 11.00
CA PRO A 12 -18.61 -3.31 10.47
C PRO A 12 -17.92 -2.72 9.24
N ILE A 13 -16.61 -2.84 9.21
CA ILE A 13 -15.72 -2.49 8.11
C ILE A 13 -15.22 -3.81 7.50
N TYR A 14 -15.44 -3.95 6.20
CA TYR A 14 -15.08 -5.14 5.41
C TYR A 14 -13.86 -4.91 4.51
N ASP A 15 -13.27 -3.71 4.58
CA ASP A 15 -12.12 -3.32 3.80
C ASP A 15 -11.00 -2.95 4.77
N ASP A 16 -10.01 -3.82 4.87
CA ASP A 16 -8.84 -3.68 5.74
C ASP A 16 -7.85 -2.60 5.25
N GLU A 17 -8.02 -2.13 4.01
CA GLU A 17 -7.25 -1.03 3.41
C GLU A 17 -7.98 0.33 3.51
N ALA A 18 -9.22 0.36 3.98
CA ALA A 18 -9.99 1.59 4.13
C ALA A 18 -9.36 2.56 5.15
N LEU A 19 -8.89 3.71 4.66
CA LEU A 19 -8.35 4.80 5.47
C LEU A 19 -9.44 5.58 6.23
N LEU A 20 -10.68 5.46 5.78
CA LEU A 20 -11.85 6.20 6.27
C LEU A 20 -13.00 5.23 6.45
N CYS A 21 -13.80 5.42 7.49
CA CYS A 21 -15.04 4.66 7.63
C CYS A 21 -16.06 5.15 6.59
N LEU A 22 -16.57 4.24 5.76
CA LEU A 22 -17.59 4.55 4.74
C LEU A 22 -18.92 5.05 5.33
N TYR A 23 -19.17 4.79 6.62
CA TYR A 23 -20.44 5.14 7.27
C TYR A 23 -20.38 6.49 7.97
N CYS A 24 -19.35 6.75 8.78
CA CYS A 24 -19.24 8.00 9.54
C CYS A 24 -18.23 9.00 8.98
N GLY A 25 -17.46 8.61 7.96
CA GLY A 25 -16.42 9.47 7.36
C GLY A 25 -15.19 9.69 8.25
N GLU A 26 -15.11 9.03 9.41
CA GLU A 26 -14.00 9.22 10.32
C GLU A 26 -12.75 8.47 9.85
N SER A 27 -11.59 9.11 10.02
CA SER A 27 -10.30 8.51 9.68
C SER A 27 -10.07 7.28 10.55
N LEU A 28 -10.00 6.12 9.92
CA LEU A 28 -9.57 4.90 10.57
C LEU A 28 -8.07 5.05 10.74
N ARG A 29 -7.63 5.50 11.94
CA ARG A 29 -6.21 5.66 12.33
C ARG A 29 -5.37 4.38 12.20
N ARG A 30 -5.96 3.27 11.72
CA ARG A 30 -5.29 2.07 11.24
C ARG A 30 -4.72 2.30 9.84
N GLY A 31 -3.93 3.36 9.70
CA GLY A 31 -3.04 3.48 8.56
C GLY A 31 -2.05 2.33 8.59
N ALA A 32 -2.20 1.40 7.64
CA ALA A 32 -1.28 0.33 7.32
C ALA A 32 -0.71 -0.41 8.54
N GLY A 33 -1.43 -1.44 8.99
CA GLY A 33 -0.82 -2.50 9.80
C GLY A 33 0.50 -2.97 9.17
N PHE A 34 1.42 -3.51 9.98
CA PHE A 34 2.75 -3.98 9.56
C PHE A 34 2.73 -4.80 8.25
N MET A 35 1.63 -5.51 7.99
CA MET A 35 1.40 -6.32 6.79
C MET A 35 1.20 -5.50 5.50
N GLY A 36 0.55 -4.33 5.57
CA GLY A 36 0.41 -3.41 4.44
C GLY A 36 1.76 -2.78 4.05
N LYS A 37 2.60 -2.48 5.06
CA LYS A 37 3.97 -1.99 4.82
C LYS A 37 4.85 -3.02 4.11
N ILE A 38 4.67 -4.32 4.38
CA ILE A 38 5.46 -5.39 3.73
C ILE A 38 5.06 -5.60 2.27
N LYS A 39 3.76 -5.54 1.93
CA LYS A 39 3.31 -5.57 0.53
C LYS A 39 3.81 -4.34 -0.25
N TYR A 40 3.73 -3.15 0.35
CA TYR A 40 4.20 -1.92 -0.28
C TYR A 40 5.73 -1.87 -0.44
N ALA A 41 6.48 -2.46 0.49
CA ALA A 41 7.93 -2.58 0.38
C ALA A 41 8.34 -3.48 -0.79
N ARG A 42 7.69 -4.63 -0.99
CA ARG A 42 7.96 -5.49 -2.16
C ARG A 42 7.64 -4.79 -3.48
N LEU A 43 6.51 -4.09 -3.57
CA LEU A 43 6.16 -3.35 -4.78
C LEU A 43 7.18 -2.25 -5.07
N LYS A 44 7.58 -1.46 -4.07
CA LYS A 44 8.64 -0.45 -4.22
C LYS A 44 9.97 -1.05 -4.67
N ILE A 45 10.37 -2.20 -4.12
CA ILE A 45 11.61 -2.89 -4.51
C ILE A 45 11.52 -3.35 -5.97
N ILE A 46 10.40 -3.96 -6.38
CA ILE A 46 10.20 -4.41 -7.78
C ILE A 46 10.27 -3.21 -8.74
N THR A 47 9.61 -2.10 -8.41
CA THR A 47 9.66 -0.89 -9.24
C THR A 47 11.07 -0.32 -9.30
N ALA A 48 11.80 -0.28 -8.18
CA ALA A 48 13.18 0.21 -8.15
C ALA A 48 14.12 -0.65 -9.00
N VAL A 49 14.04 -1.98 -8.88
CA VAL A 49 14.83 -2.92 -9.70
C VAL A 49 14.53 -2.72 -11.18
N LEU A 50 13.25 -2.60 -11.55
CA LEU A 50 12.85 -2.39 -12.94
C LEU A 50 13.44 -1.08 -13.52
N VAL A 51 13.41 0.02 -12.77
CA VAL A 51 14.01 1.29 -13.19
C VAL A 51 15.53 1.17 -13.34
N ILE A 52 16.21 0.51 -12.40
CA ILE A 52 17.67 0.32 -12.47
C ILE A 52 18.06 -0.50 -13.69
N VAL A 53 17.33 -1.58 -14.00
CA VAL A 53 17.60 -2.42 -15.18
C VAL A 53 17.49 -1.60 -16.46
N ILE A 54 16.45 -0.76 -16.58
CA ILE A 54 16.27 0.11 -17.75
C ILE A 54 17.44 1.10 -17.87
N LEU A 55 17.86 1.72 -16.77
CA LEU A 55 18.99 2.65 -16.76
C LEU A 55 20.31 1.97 -17.16
N VAL A 56 20.57 0.76 -16.66
CA VAL A 56 21.77 -0.01 -17.01
C VAL A 56 21.78 -0.34 -18.51
N ILE A 57 20.66 -0.80 -19.06
CA ILE A 57 20.55 -1.07 -20.51
C ILE A 57 20.84 0.20 -21.32
N PHE A 58 20.27 1.33 -20.92
CA PHE A 58 20.50 2.61 -21.59
C PHE A 58 21.98 3.01 -21.59
N LEU A 59 22.67 2.85 -20.45
CA LEU A 59 24.10 3.13 -20.35
C LEU A 59 24.95 2.19 -21.21
N ILE A 60 24.59 0.91 -21.30
CA ILE A 60 25.30 -0.06 -22.15
C ILE A 60 25.18 0.33 -23.63
N ILE A 61 24.00 0.79 -24.06
CA ILE A 61 23.78 1.24 -25.45
C ILE A 61 24.61 2.51 -25.74
N MET A 62 24.64 3.47 -24.81
CA MET A 62 25.39 4.72 -24.97
C MET A 62 26.92 4.54 -24.88
N ALA A 63 27.39 3.52 -24.16
CA ALA A 63 28.81 3.20 -24.01
C ALA A 63 29.36 2.33 -25.16
N ARG A 64 28.49 1.83 -26.04
CA ARG A 64 28.87 1.17 -27.29
C ARG A 64 28.98 2.19 -28.42
#